data_AF-A0A9N8ZDN9-F1
#
_entry.id   AF-A0A9N8ZDN9-F1
#
_cell.length_a   1.000
_cell.length_b   1.000
_cell.length_c   1.000
_cell.angle_alpha   90.00
_cell.angle_beta   90.00
_cell.angle_gamma   90.00
#
_symmetry.space_group_name_H-M   'P 1'
#
loop_
_entity.id
_entity.type
_entity.pdbx_description
1 polymer ?
#
loop_
_entity_poly.entity_id
_entity_poly.type
_entity_poly.pdbx_seq_one_letter_code
_entity_poly.pdbx_strand_id
1 'polypeptide(L)'
;MDQTLEEVVKHCSQQLDSYQRCIENNPQDWGVACLKFRSELNKCAEENVTELKRVKAKCSSVIAAFDNCLQKNQKDPEKCIKELKQLYHCTEEAAGRKLSSPPPEIVDNKKFIDLSTFQIQSAPPSAYYIEEYISVDEEKLLLDKVYAAPKPKWVTLKNRRLQNWGGIPKDRGMLSEPLPSWLTEPVFPRLAFLKVFDKCAAHKLPNHCLVNEYISGQGIMPHEDGPSYYPTVATVSLGSHTVLDFYNHRYQNADKGNMDSNSLVFSLLIKPRSLLVLQDDLYKSYLHGIEERSKDVLSEKNIINAVEDVGDLERGTRVSLTFRIVEKVIKASLFNRRT
;
A
#
# COMPACT_ATOMS: atom_id res chain seq x y z
N MET A 1 5.47 -5.86 -15.46
CA MET A 1 4.84 -5.32 -16.70
C MET A 1 5.83 -4.39 -17.42
N ASP A 2 6.97 -4.13 -16.77
CA ASP A 2 7.91 -3.05 -17.03
C ASP A 2 8.84 -3.36 -18.20
N GLN A 3 9.28 -4.61 -18.34
CA GLN A 3 10.04 -5.06 -19.51
C GLN A 3 9.25 -4.91 -20.83
N THR A 4 7.94 -5.18 -20.80
CA THR A 4 7.10 -5.04 -22.00
C THR A 4 6.91 -3.57 -22.37
N LEU A 5 6.75 -2.69 -21.38
CA LEU A 5 6.62 -1.25 -21.60
C LEU A 5 7.95 -0.65 -22.09
N GLU A 6 9.09 -1.07 -21.55
CA GLU A 6 10.42 -0.69 -22.03
C GLU A 6 10.65 -1.09 -23.49
N GLU A 7 10.24 -2.30 -23.89
CA GLU A 7 10.33 -2.76 -25.28
C GLU A 7 9.38 -1.99 -26.21
N VAL A 8 8.17 -1.63 -25.75
CA VAL A 8 7.26 -0.74 -26.50
C VAL A 8 7.90 0.65 -26.68
N VAL A 9 8.47 1.23 -25.63
CA VAL A 9 9.15 2.54 -25.72
C VAL A 9 10.34 2.47 -26.67
N LYS A 10 11.12 1.39 -26.60
CA LYS A 10 12.31 1.17 -27.43
C LYS A 10 11.98 0.97 -28.91
N HIS A 11 10.92 0.22 -29.22
CA HIS A 11 10.60 -0.19 -30.60
C HIS A 11 9.47 0.62 -31.25
N CYS A 12 8.63 1.30 -30.46
CA CYS A 12 7.40 1.98 -30.91
C CYS A 12 7.26 3.42 -30.38
N SER A 13 8.37 4.07 -29.98
CA SER A 13 8.38 5.45 -29.46
C SER A 13 7.64 6.44 -30.36
N GLN A 14 7.81 6.37 -31.68
CA GLN A 14 7.17 7.29 -32.61
C GLN A 14 5.63 7.20 -32.56
N GLN A 15 5.09 5.98 -32.54
CA GLN A 15 3.65 5.74 -32.46
C GLN A 15 3.12 6.09 -31.07
N LEU A 16 3.91 5.82 -30.03
CA LEU A 16 3.59 6.16 -28.64
C LEU A 16 3.47 7.68 -28.47
N ASP A 17 4.45 8.45 -28.94
CA ASP A 17 4.45 9.90 -28.92
C ASP A 17 3.26 10.48 -29.71
N SER A 18 2.96 9.90 -30.87
CA SER A 18 1.85 10.34 -31.72
C SER A 18 0.50 10.12 -31.03
N TYR A 19 0.34 8.99 -30.34
CA TYR A 19 -0.86 8.71 -29.57
C TYR A 19 -0.98 9.62 -28.34
N GLN A 20 0.12 9.83 -27.61
CA GLN A 20 0.15 10.72 -26.45
C GLN A 20 -0.20 12.16 -26.82
N ARG A 21 0.41 12.72 -27.88
CA ARG A 21 0.06 14.06 -28.39
C ARG A 21 -1.40 14.17 -28.80
N CYS A 22 -1.99 13.10 -29.35
CA CYS A 22 -3.41 13.11 -29.67
C CYS A 22 -4.28 13.21 -28.41
N ILE A 23 -3.96 12.44 -27.36
CA ILE A 23 -4.69 12.48 -26.08
C ILE A 23 -4.60 13.87 -25.46
N GLU A 24 -3.40 14.46 -25.42
CA GLU A 24 -3.18 15.81 -24.87
C GLU A 24 -4.01 16.88 -25.58
N ASN A 25 -4.21 16.75 -26.90
CA ASN A 25 -5.00 17.69 -27.70
C ASN A 25 -6.51 17.41 -27.69
N ASN A 26 -6.97 16.24 -27.23
CA ASN A 26 -8.38 15.83 -27.27
C ASN A 26 -8.88 15.26 -25.92
N PRO A 27 -8.73 15.98 -24.79
CA PRO A 27 -8.94 15.42 -23.45
C PRO A 27 -10.39 14.98 -23.15
N GLN A 28 -11.38 15.49 -23.88
CA GLN A 28 -12.81 15.21 -23.63
C GLN A 28 -13.35 14.03 -24.44
N ASP A 29 -12.70 13.64 -25.54
CA ASP A 29 -13.20 12.63 -26.49
C ASP A 29 -12.09 11.77 -27.13
N TRP A 30 -10.88 11.74 -26.55
CA TRP A 30 -9.72 10.98 -27.03
C TRP A 30 -10.01 9.51 -27.35
N GLY A 31 -10.99 8.88 -26.66
CA GLY A 31 -11.41 7.51 -26.91
C GLY A 31 -11.94 7.27 -28.32
N VAL A 32 -12.49 8.30 -28.98
CA VAL A 32 -12.94 8.29 -30.38
C VAL A 32 -11.95 9.05 -31.26
N ALA A 33 -11.53 10.25 -30.84
CA ALA A 33 -10.67 11.12 -31.62
C ALA A 33 -9.29 10.51 -31.93
N CYS A 34 -8.75 9.67 -31.02
CA CYS A 34 -7.41 9.10 -31.15
C CYS A 34 -7.40 7.62 -31.56
N LEU A 35 -8.52 7.07 -32.06
CA LEU A 35 -8.63 5.67 -32.47
C LEU A 35 -7.57 5.25 -33.49
N LYS A 36 -7.26 6.14 -34.45
CA LYS A 36 -6.24 5.90 -35.47
C LYS A 36 -4.86 5.69 -34.85
N PHE A 37 -4.42 6.63 -34.01
CA PHE A 37 -3.10 6.57 -33.37
C PHE A 37 -2.99 5.40 -32.39
N ARG A 38 -4.07 5.07 -31.69
CA ARG A 38 -4.15 3.86 -30.86
C ARG A 38 -3.94 2.59 -31.69
N SER A 39 -4.58 2.52 -32.87
CA SER A 39 -4.43 1.39 -33.79
C SER A 39 -2.99 1.25 -34.32
N GLU A 40 -2.35 2.37 -34.66
CA GLU A 40 -0.96 2.41 -35.13
C GLU A 40 0.02 1.96 -34.04
N LEU A 41 -0.17 2.42 -32.79
CA LEU A 41 0.63 1.99 -31.65
C LEU A 41 0.45 0.49 -31.37
N ASN A 42 -0.80 0.01 -31.34
CA ASN A 42 -1.10 -1.41 -31.12
C ASN A 42 -0.45 -2.28 -32.19
N LYS A 43 -0.55 -1.90 -33.46
CA LYS A 43 0.08 -2.62 -34.57
C LYS A 43 1.59 -2.69 -34.41
N CYS A 44 2.24 -1.57 -34.08
CA CYS A 44 3.69 -1.56 -33.85
C CYS A 44 4.08 -2.50 -32.70
N ALA A 45 3.35 -2.42 -31.58
CA ALA A 45 3.62 -3.20 -30.38
C ALA A 45 3.48 -4.71 -30.65
N GLU A 46 2.48 -5.12 -31.44
CA GLU A 46 2.27 -6.51 -31.83
C GLU A 46 3.34 -7.06 -32.79
N GLU A 47 3.91 -6.21 -33.64
CA GLU A 47 4.92 -6.61 -34.62
C GLU A 47 6.31 -6.71 -33.99
N ASN A 48 6.62 -5.84 -33.02
CA ASN A 48 7.98 -5.64 -32.51
C ASN A 48 8.20 -6.10 -31.07
N VAL A 49 7.15 -6.32 -30.26
CA VAL A 49 7.30 -6.76 -28.87
C VAL A 49 6.98 -8.24 -28.77
N THR A 50 7.99 -9.04 -28.44
CA THR A 50 7.95 -10.51 -28.47
C THR A 50 6.83 -11.08 -27.59
N GLU A 51 6.67 -10.52 -26.39
CA GLU A 51 5.64 -10.90 -25.43
C GLU A 51 4.24 -10.62 -25.97
N LEU A 52 4.01 -9.42 -26.54
CA LEU A 52 2.71 -9.03 -27.10
C LEU A 52 2.37 -9.84 -28.35
N LYS A 53 3.36 -10.16 -29.18
CA LYS A 53 3.19 -11.05 -30.32
C LYS A 53 2.75 -12.45 -29.89
N ARG A 54 3.36 -12.98 -28.82
CA ARG A 54 3.01 -14.29 -28.25
C ARG A 54 1.62 -14.28 -27.60
N VAL A 55 1.29 -13.23 -26.85
CA VAL A 55 -0.03 -13.02 -26.26
C VAL A 55 -1.10 -12.93 -27.35
N LYS A 56 -0.89 -12.13 -28.40
CA LYS A 56 -1.83 -12.03 -29.52
C LYS A 56 -2.04 -13.37 -30.23
N ALA A 57 -0.96 -14.12 -30.46
CA ALA A 57 -1.05 -15.43 -31.11
C ALA A 57 -1.86 -16.45 -30.27
N LYS A 58 -1.66 -16.46 -28.95
CA LYS A 58 -2.31 -17.44 -28.05
C LYS A 58 -3.69 -17.01 -27.55
N CYS A 59 -3.90 -15.71 -27.34
CA CYS A 59 -5.05 -15.16 -26.62
C CYS A 59 -5.99 -14.35 -27.49
N SER A 60 -5.82 -14.32 -28.82
CA SER A 60 -6.66 -13.55 -29.75
C SER A 60 -8.18 -13.76 -29.54
N SER A 61 -8.62 -15.00 -29.32
CA SER A 61 -10.03 -15.31 -29.07
C SER A 61 -10.54 -14.75 -27.74
N VAL A 62 -9.68 -14.76 -26.71
CA VAL A 62 -9.99 -14.27 -25.36
C VAL A 62 -9.98 -12.74 -25.32
N ILE A 63 -9.03 -12.10 -26.02
CA ILE A 63 -8.98 -10.66 -26.25
C ILE A 63 -10.28 -10.21 -26.94
N ALA A 64 -10.68 -10.87 -28.02
CA ALA A 64 -11.91 -10.55 -28.73
C ALA A 64 -13.16 -10.72 -27.86
N ALA A 65 -13.21 -11.73 -26.99
CA ALA A 65 -14.32 -11.92 -26.05
C ALA A 65 -14.42 -10.75 -25.04
N PHE A 66 -13.29 -10.32 -24.49
CA PHE A 66 -13.22 -9.18 -23.58
C PHE A 66 -13.61 -7.87 -24.27
N ASP A 67 -13.04 -7.58 -25.44
CA ASP A 67 -13.36 -6.39 -26.22
C ASP A 67 -14.85 -6.32 -26.59
N ASN A 68 -15.42 -7.44 -27.03
CA ASN A 68 -16.86 -7.53 -27.33
C ASN A 68 -17.72 -7.28 -26.10
N CYS A 69 -17.29 -7.74 -24.92
CA CYS A 69 -18.01 -7.46 -23.68
C CYS A 69 -17.94 -5.96 -23.35
N LEU A 70 -16.77 -5.34 -23.44
CA LEU A 70 -16.59 -3.91 -23.16
C LEU A 70 -17.41 -3.04 -24.11
N GLN A 71 -17.46 -3.40 -25.40
CA GLN A 71 -18.29 -2.69 -26.37
C GLN A 71 -19.78 -2.74 -26.04
N LYS A 72 -20.27 -3.88 -25.50
CA LYS A 72 -21.67 -4.04 -25.10
C LYS A 72 -21.99 -3.36 -23.76
N ASN A 73 -21.01 -3.20 -22.88
CA ASN A 73 -21.19 -2.72 -21.51
C ASN A 73 -20.43 -1.42 -21.22
N GLN A 74 -20.40 -0.47 -22.17
CA GLN A 74 -19.62 0.78 -22.05
C GLN A 74 -19.94 1.61 -20.78
N LYS A 75 -21.19 1.57 -20.30
CA LYS A 75 -21.63 2.30 -19.10
C LYS A 75 -21.43 1.52 -17.79
N ASP A 76 -21.15 0.22 -17.88
CA ASP A 76 -21.02 -0.67 -16.73
C ASP A 76 -20.00 -1.79 -17.01
N PRO A 77 -18.70 -1.45 -17.12
CA PRO A 77 -17.65 -2.40 -17.54
C PRO A 77 -17.43 -3.55 -16.54
N GLU A 78 -17.90 -3.44 -15.30
CA GLU A 78 -17.77 -4.48 -14.26
C GLU A 78 -18.44 -5.80 -14.66
N LYS A 79 -19.44 -5.75 -15.56
CA LYS A 79 -20.06 -6.95 -16.14
C LYS A 79 -19.08 -7.83 -16.93
N CYS A 80 -17.93 -7.29 -17.33
CA CYS A 80 -16.92 -7.97 -18.13
C CYS A 80 -15.77 -8.57 -17.30
N ILE A 81 -15.93 -8.64 -15.97
CA ILE A 81 -14.91 -9.21 -15.06
C ILE A 81 -14.60 -10.67 -15.41
N LYS A 82 -15.58 -11.44 -15.89
CA LYS A 82 -15.37 -12.84 -16.29
C LYS A 82 -14.41 -12.93 -17.47
N GLU A 83 -14.64 -12.15 -18.50
CA GLU A 83 -13.82 -12.09 -19.70
C GLU A 83 -12.44 -11.49 -19.39
N LEU A 84 -12.36 -10.53 -18.46
CA LEU A 84 -11.10 -9.96 -17.97
C LEU A 84 -10.22 -11.02 -17.27
N LYS A 85 -10.81 -11.88 -16.42
CA LYS A 85 -10.07 -12.98 -15.77
C LYS A 85 -9.51 -13.96 -16.80
N GLN A 86 -10.33 -14.34 -17.78
CA GLN A 86 -9.89 -15.25 -18.84
C GLN A 86 -8.73 -14.63 -19.62
N LEU A 87 -8.81 -13.34 -19.93
CA LEU A 87 -7.75 -12.61 -20.60
C LEU A 87 -6.46 -12.61 -19.77
N TYR A 88 -6.55 -12.29 -18.48
CA TYR A 88 -5.42 -12.30 -17.56
C TYR A 88 -4.72 -13.68 -17.51
N HIS A 89 -5.48 -14.75 -17.28
CA HIS A 89 -4.93 -16.11 -17.25
C HIS A 89 -4.23 -16.48 -18.55
N CYS A 90 -4.86 -16.18 -19.69
CA CYS A 90 -4.26 -16.44 -20.99
C CYS A 90 -2.95 -15.64 -21.17
N THR A 91 -2.91 -14.37 -20.75
CA THR A 91 -1.71 -13.54 -20.88
C THR A 91 -0.55 -14.03 -20.02
N GLU A 92 -0.81 -14.55 -18.82
CA GLU A 92 0.22 -15.12 -17.94
C GLU A 92 0.77 -16.45 -18.49
N GLU A 93 -0.10 -17.33 -18.97
CA GLU A 93 0.31 -18.56 -19.65
C GLU A 93 1.10 -18.28 -20.94
N ALA A 94 0.69 -17.26 -21.69
CA ALA A 94 1.41 -16.80 -22.87
C ALA A 94 2.78 -16.21 -22.49
N ALA A 95 2.92 -15.53 -21.35
CA ALA A 95 4.18 -14.98 -20.87
C ALA A 95 5.16 -16.05 -20.34
N GLY A 96 4.73 -17.30 -20.17
CA GLY A 96 5.60 -18.39 -19.69
C GLY A 96 6.01 -18.26 -18.22
N ARG A 97 5.29 -17.44 -17.45
CA ARG A 97 5.49 -17.31 -16.00
C ARG A 97 4.86 -18.53 -15.33
N LYS A 98 5.68 -19.30 -14.61
CA LYS A 98 5.14 -20.31 -13.69
C LYS A 98 4.39 -19.57 -12.58
N LEU A 99 3.10 -19.87 -12.44
CA LEU A 99 2.29 -19.50 -11.29
C LEU A 99 2.90 -20.12 -10.03
N SER A 100 3.82 -19.42 -9.37
CA SER A 100 4.06 -19.65 -7.95
C SER A 100 2.85 -19.07 -7.23
N SER A 101 1.91 -19.96 -6.92
CA SER A 101 0.55 -19.71 -6.43
C SER A 101 -0.45 -19.21 -7.50
N PRO A 102 -1.71 -19.69 -7.48
CA PRO A 102 -2.77 -19.15 -8.33
C PRO A 102 -2.90 -17.64 -8.06
N PRO A 103 -3.33 -16.81 -9.04
CA PRO A 103 -3.94 -15.53 -8.68
C PRO A 103 -5.11 -15.90 -7.76
N PRO A 104 -5.46 -15.08 -6.74
CA PRO A 104 -6.57 -15.43 -5.86
C PRO A 104 -7.74 -15.87 -6.72
N GLU A 105 -8.14 -17.14 -6.58
CA GLU A 105 -9.33 -17.63 -7.22
C GLU A 105 -10.43 -16.70 -6.72
N ILE A 106 -10.87 -15.77 -7.58
CA ILE A 106 -12.21 -15.24 -7.43
C ILE A 106 -13.09 -16.37 -7.93
N VAL A 107 -13.21 -17.38 -7.06
CA VAL A 107 -14.19 -18.46 -7.11
C VAL A 107 -15.52 -17.81 -7.46
N ASP A 108 -16.24 -18.42 -8.40
CA ASP A 108 -17.63 -18.10 -8.70
C ASP A 108 -18.47 -18.30 -7.42
N ASN A 109 -18.47 -17.26 -6.59
CA ASN A 109 -19.31 -16.92 -5.47
C ASN A 109 -18.61 -15.78 -4.75
N LYS A 110 -19.32 -14.70 -4.46
CA LYS A 110 -18.83 -13.55 -3.66
C LYS A 110 -18.23 -14.00 -2.30
N LYS A 111 -16.98 -14.48 -2.29
CA LYS A 111 -16.10 -14.40 -1.13
C LYS A 111 -15.24 -13.18 -1.37
N PHE A 112 -15.75 -12.04 -0.93
CA PHE A 112 -14.90 -10.89 -0.67
C PHE A 112 -13.76 -11.37 0.22
N ILE A 113 -12.51 -11.13 -0.16
CA ILE A 113 -11.37 -11.34 0.74
C ILE A 113 -11.55 -10.33 1.86
N ASP A 114 -11.98 -10.81 3.01
CA ASP A 114 -12.22 -9.99 4.19
C ASP A 114 -10.92 -9.80 4.97
N LEU A 115 -10.78 -8.67 5.67
CA LEU A 115 -9.61 -8.38 6.50
C LEU A 115 -9.34 -9.50 7.52
N SER A 116 -10.39 -10.15 8.03
CA SER A 116 -10.28 -11.29 8.95
C SER A 116 -9.46 -12.47 8.41
N THR A 117 -9.36 -12.61 7.08
CA THR A 117 -8.52 -13.63 6.42
C THR A 117 -7.04 -13.48 6.78
N PHE A 118 -6.62 -12.25 7.09
CA PHE A 118 -5.23 -11.88 7.38
C PHE A 118 -4.96 -11.74 8.88
N GLN A 119 -5.87 -12.20 9.73
CA GLN A 119 -5.72 -12.11 11.17
C GLN A 119 -4.55 -12.97 11.64
N ILE A 120 -3.66 -12.39 12.45
CA ILE A 120 -2.60 -13.12 13.13
C ILE A 120 -3.27 -13.89 14.29
N GLN A 121 -3.48 -15.19 14.11
CA GLN A 121 -4.25 -16.02 15.04
C GLN A 121 -3.64 -16.08 16.45
N SER A 122 -2.30 -15.99 16.53
CA SER A 122 -1.55 -16.00 17.79
C SER A 122 -1.49 -14.62 18.49
N ALA A 123 -2.06 -13.58 17.87
CA ALA A 123 -2.14 -12.24 18.45
C ALA A 123 -3.52 -12.00 19.08
N PRO A 124 -3.68 -10.99 19.97
CA PRO A 124 -4.99 -10.49 20.35
C PRO A 124 -5.86 -10.21 19.10
N PRO A 125 -7.19 -10.43 19.17
CA PRO A 125 -8.10 -10.30 18.04
C PRO A 125 -8.23 -8.83 17.61
N SER A 126 -7.28 -8.37 16.80
CA SER A 126 -7.20 -7.02 16.22
C SER A 126 -5.89 -6.74 15.44
N ALA A 127 -4.97 -7.72 15.33
CA ALA A 127 -3.81 -7.65 14.46
C ALA A 127 -4.04 -8.38 13.13
N TYR A 128 -3.81 -7.68 12.02
CA TYR A 128 -3.89 -8.24 10.68
C TYR A 128 -2.62 -7.90 9.90
N TYR A 129 -2.09 -8.87 9.18
CA TYR A 129 -0.81 -8.71 8.48
C TYR A 129 -0.88 -9.29 7.07
N ILE A 130 -0.52 -8.46 6.08
CA ILE A 130 -0.55 -8.79 4.66
C ILE A 130 0.85 -8.56 4.09
N GLU A 131 1.50 -9.64 3.66
CA GLU A 131 2.77 -9.55 2.91
C GLU A 131 2.51 -9.12 1.47
N GLU A 132 3.51 -8.51 0.82
CA GLU A 132 3.43 -8.05 -0.58
C GLU A 132 2.14 -7.25 -0.87
N TYR A 133 1.74 -6.41 0.08
CA TYR A 133 0.55 -5.56 -0.02
C TYR A 133 0.68 -4.53 -1.14
N ILE A 134 1.89 -4.01 -1.36
CA ILE A 134 2.26 -3.19 -2.53
C ILE A 134 3.31 -3.91 -3.39
N SER A 135 3.39 -3.55 -4.66
CA SER A 135 4.43 -4.07 -5.56
C SER A 135 5.79 -3.41 -5.33
N VAL A 136 6.83 -3.98 -5.94
CA VAL A 136 8.19 -3.43 -5.95
C VAL A 136 8.22 -2.03 -6.60
N ASP A 137 7.46 -1.82 -7.68
CA ASP A 137 7.40 -0.52 -8.36
C ASP A 137 6.67 0.53 -7.54
N GLU A 138 5.61 0.13 -6.84
CA GLU A 138 4.90 1.00 -5.90
C GLU A 138 5.78 1.39 -4.72
N GLU A 139 6.55 0.45 -4.18
CA GLU A 139 7.55 0.73 -3.13
C GLU A 139 8.60 1.73 -3.61
N LYS A 140 9.15 1.53 -4.81
CA LYS A 140 10.13 2.44 -5.42
C LYS A 140 9.54 3.84 -5.60
N LEU A 141 8.34 3.94 -6.18
CA LEU A 141 7.63 5.21 -6.38
C LEU A 141 7.39 5.93 -5.04
N LEU A 142 6.94 5.20 -4.01
CA LEU A 142 6.70 5.76 -2.68
C LEU A 142 7.99 6.27 -2.05
N LEU A 143 9.08 5.51 -2.10
CA LEU A 143 10.38 5.92 -1.58
C LEU A 143 10.91 7.16 -2.31
N ASP A 144 10.84 7.20 -3.63
CA ASP A 144 11.27 8.35 -4.45
C ASP A 144 10.50 9.62 -4.05
N LYS A 145 9.17 9.50 -3.85
CA LYS A 145 8.33 10.65 -3.43
C LYS A 145 8.58 11.07 -1.98
N VAL A 146 8.80 10.12 -1.07
CA VAL A 146 9.18 10.41 0.31
C VAL A 146 10.48 11.20 0.35
N TYR A 147 11.51 10.79 -0.38
CA TYR A 147 12.81 11.48 -0.38
C TYR A 147 12.84 12.76 -1.20
N ALA A 148 11.97 12.90 -2.21
CA ALA A 148 11.78 14.15 -2.94
C ALA A 148 11.02 15.22 -2.13
N ALA A 149 10.46 14.88 -0.96
CA ALA A 149 9.77 15.85 -0.11
C ALA A 149 10.73 16.99 0.31
N PRO A 150 10.23 18.25 0.34
CA PRO A 150 11.09 19.39 0.64
C PRO A 150 11.61 19.33 2.08
N LYS A 151 12.82 19.86 2.33
CA LYS A 151 13.49 19.82 3.64
C LYS A 151 12.59 20.17 4.84
N PRO A 152 11.71 21.20 4.79
CA PRO A 152 10.83 21.54 5.91
C PRO A 152 9.79 20.47 6.28
N LYS A 153 9.50 19.50 5.39
CA LYS A 153 8.62 18.36 5.72
C LYS A 153 9.31 17.33 6.61
N TRP A 154 10.64 17.32 6.64
CA TRP A 154 11.41 16.43 7.52
C TRP A 154 11.67 17.08 8.86
N VAL A 155 11.21 16.42 9.92
CA VAL A 155 11.52 16.75 11.31
C VAL A 155 12.50 15.70 11.83
N THR A 156 13.68 16.14 12.26
CA THR A 156 14.63 15.25 12.92
C THR A 156 14.28 15.15 14.41
N LEU A 157 13.99 13.94 14.85
CA LEU A 157 13.78 13.60 16.26
C LEU A 157 15.07 12.99 16.81
N LYS A 158 15.09 12.64 18.10
CA LYS A 158 16.30 12.16 18.79
C LYS A 158 17.05 11.07 18.01
N ASN A 159 16.33 10.04 17.56
CA ASN A 159 16.91 8.83 16.95
C ASN A 159 16.27 8.45 15.62
N ARG A 160 15.49 9.33 14.99
CA ARG A 160 14.81 9.06 13.70
C ARG A 160 14.38 10.36 13.04
N ARG A 161 13.94 10.31 11.78
CA ARG A 161 13.25 11.45 11.15
C ARG A 161 11.81 11.13 10.76
N LEU A 162 10.98 12.16 10.73
CA LEU A 162 9.53 12.09 10.57
C LEU A 162 9.08 13.07 9.48
N GLN A 163 8.08 12.69 8.67
CA GLN A 163 7.23 13.62 7.94
C GLN A 163 5.78 13.53 8.42
N ASN A 164 5.05 14.63 8.27
CA ASN A 164 3.64 14.72 8.60
C ASN A 164 2.81 15.21 7.38
N TRP A 165 1.78 14.43 7.04
CA TRP A 165 0.85 14.68 5.95
C TRP A 165 -0.60 14.59 6.42
N GLY A 166 -1.47 15.46 5.88
CA GLY A 166 -2.91 15.49 6.21
C GLY A 166 -3.31 16.55 7.23
N GLY A 167 -2.34 17.26 7.81
CA GLY A 167 -2.53 18.31 8.82
C GLY A 167 -1.83 17.96 10.14
N ILE A 168 -1.95 18.84 11.14
CA ILE A 168 -1.34 18.64 12.47
C ILE A 168 -2.45 18.40 13.50
N PRO A 169 -2.60 17.16 14.03
CA PRO A 169 -3.53 16.88 15.12
C PRO A 169 -3.20 17.70 16.37
N LYS A 170 -4.22 18.29 16.99
CA LYS A 170 -4.16 19.02 18.26
C LYS A 170 -5.38 18.66 19.10
N ASP A 171 -5.39 19.04 20.38
CA ASP A 171 -6.48 18.72 21.32
C ASP A 171 -7.87 19.16 20.84
N ARG A 172 -7.95 20.27 20.10
CA ARG A 172 -9.19 20.82 19.55
C ARG A 172 -9.57 20.27 18.17
N GLY A 173 -8.83 19.29 17.68
CA GLY A 173 -8.96 18.73 16.33
C GLY A 173 -7.83 19.15 15.40
N MET A 174 -7.85 18.58 14.19
CA MET A 174 -6.88 18.83 13.14
C MET A 174 -7.45 19.78 12.09
N LEU A 175 -6.66 20.78 11.69
CA LEU A 175 -6.91 21.48 10.44
C LEU A 175 -6.47 20.54 9.30
N SER A 176 -7.44 19.99 8.57
CA SER A 176 -7.17 18.96 7.56
C SER A 176 -6.58 19.57 6.30
N GLU A 177 -5.54 18.93 5.79
CA GLU A 177 -4.93 19.19 4.49
C GLU A 177 -5.13 17.95 3.60
N PRO A 178 -5.28 18.10 2.27
CA PRO A 178 -5.34 16.96 1.38
C PRO A 178 -4.07 16.10 1.49
N LEU A 179 -4.24 14.79 1.58
CA LEU A 179 -3.14 13.86 1.42
C LEU A 179 -2.69 13.85 -0.05
N PRO A 180 -1.37 13.86 -0.33
CA PRO A 180 -0.86 13.76 -1.70
C PRO A 180 -1.32 12.49 -2.41
N SER A 181 -1.62 12.58 -3.71
CA SER A 181 -2.09 11.44 -4.52
C SER A 181 -1.12 10.27 -4.51
N TRP A 182 0.19 10.54 -4.51
CA TRP A 182 1.23 9.50 -4.45
C TRP A 182 1.21 8.67 -3.16
N LEU A 183 0.62 9.18 -2.07
CA LEU A 183 0.36 8.38 -0.86
C LEU A 183 -0.96 7.61 -0.96
N THR A 184 -1.98 8.22 -1.57
CA THR A 184 -3.35 7.68 -1.54
C THR A 184 -3.60 6.65 -2.64
N GLU A 185 -3.17 6.89 -3.87
CA GLU A 185 -3.46 6.04 -5.03
C GLU A 185 -2.95 4.59 -4.89
N PRO A 186 -1.71 4.32 -4.44
CA PRO A 186 -1.26 2.93 -4.27
C PRO A 186 -1.94 2.24 -3.07
N VAL A 187 -2.37 2.97 -2.03
CA VAL A 187 -2.78 2.35 -0.77
C VAL A 187 -4.30 2.31 -0.60
N PHE A 188 -5.00 3.41 -0.86
CA PHE A 188 -6.40 3.60 -0.46
C PHE A 188 -7.39 2.67 -1.16
N PRO A 189 -7.27 2.36 -2.46
CA PRO A 189 -8.18 1.42 -3.12
C PRO A 189 -8.20 0.06 -2.41
N ARG A 190 -7.03 -0.45 -2.01
CA ARG A 190 -6.89 -1.72 -1.28
C ARG A 190 -7.41 -1.61 0.15
N LEU A 191 -7.16 -0.50 0.86
CA LEU A 191 -7.75 -0.28 2.20
C LEU A 191 -9.28 -0.21 2.17
N ALA A 192 -9.86 0.45 1.16
CA ALA A 192 -11.31 0.53 0.97
C ALA A 192 -11.91 -0.84 0.64
N PHE A 193 -11.26 -1.60 -0.25
CA PHE A 193 -11.67 -2.96 -0.58
C PHE A 193 -11.69 -3.88 0.64
N LEU A 194 -10.67 -3.78 1.50
CA LEU A 194 -10.54 -4.52 2.76
C LEU A 194 -11.40 -3.94 3.90
N LYS A 195 -12.10 -2.82 3.67
CA LYS A 195 -12.99 -2.17 4.65
C LYS A 195 -12.30 -1.85 5.98
N VAL A 196 -11.00 -1.54 5.93
CA VAL A 196 -10.15 -1.39 7.14
C VAL A 196 -10.71 -0.37 8.13
N PHE A 197 -11.34 0.69 7.63
CA PHE A 197 -11.89 1.79 8.44
C PHE A 197 -13.42 1.89 8.37
N ASP A 198 -14.13 0.87 7.88
CA ASP A 198 -15.59 0.95 7.65
C ASP A 198 -16.39 1.16 8.94
N LYS A 199 -15.84 0.75 10.10
CA LYS A 199 -16.44 0.96 11.41
C LYS A 199 -16.33 2.42 11.91
N CYS A 200 -15.50 3.26 11.29
CA CYS A 200 -15.42 4.68 11.67
C CYS A 200 -16.61 5.45 11.09
N ALA A 201 -17.33 6.20 11.93
CA ALA A 201 -18.49 6.98 11.49
C ALA A 201 -18.10 8.25 10.71
N ALA A 202 -16.98 8.87 11.06
CA ALA A 202 -16.57 10.16 10.50
C ALA A 202 -15.94 10.05 9.10
N HIS A 203 -15.09 9.05 8.89
CA HIS A 203 -14.33 8.86 7.65
C HIS A 203 -14.20 7.36 7.33
N LYS A 204 -14.15 7.00 6.04
CA LYS A 204 -13.94 5.61 5.59
C LYS A 204 -12.54 5.34 5.05
N LEU A 205 -11.75 6.39 4.91
CA LEU A 205 -10.36 6.35 4.49
C LEU A 205 -9.52 7.25 5.40
N PRO A 206 -8.23 6.95 5.56
CA PRO A 206 -7.32 7.78 6.35
C PRO A 206 -7.30 9.24 5.88
N ASN A 207 -7.21 10.17 6.83
CA ASN A 207 -7.05 11.60 6.55
C ASN A 207 -5.71 12.13 7.09
N HIS A 208 -4.86 11.26 7.63
CA HIS A 208 -3.57 11.59 8.20
C HIS A 208 -2.55 10.48 7.92
N CYS A 209 -1.30 10.87 7.66
CA CYS A 209 -0.19 9.94 7.47
C CYS A 209 1.09 10.47 8.11
N LEU A 210 1.73 9.64 8.92
CA LEU A 210 3.09 9.88 9.43
C LEU A 210 4.08 8.98 8.68
N VAL A 211 5.13 9.59 8.12
CA VAL A 211 6.23 8.87 7.48
C VAL A 211 7.41 8.84 8.44
N ASN A 212 7.81 7.68 8.92
CA ASN A 212 9.00 7.55 9.78
C ASN A 212 10.12 6.86 9.00
N GLU A 213 11.34 7.39 9.06
CA GLU A 213 12.54 6.70 8.59
C GLU A 213 13.40 6.27 9.76
N TYR A 214 13.88 5.04 9.69
CA TYR A 214 14.85 4.44 10.58
C TYR A 214 16.03 3.94 9.74
N ILE A 215 17.24 4.43 10.00
CA ILE A 215 18.46 3.77 9.51
C ILE A 215 18.85 2.63 10.45
N SER A 216 19.77 1.75 10.01
CA SER A 216 20.26 0.65 10.85
C SER A 216 20.75 1.16 12.21
N GLY A 217 20.37 0.48 13.30
CA GLY A 217 20.64 0.90 14.67
C GLY A 217 19.58 1.81 15.30
N GLN A 218 18.69 2.43 14.51
CA GLN A 218 17.65 3.30 15.05
C GLN A 218 16.39 2.55 15.46
N GLY A 219 15.62 3.17 16.37
CA GLY A 219 14.41 2.61 16.94
C GLY A 219 13.49 3.67 17.53
N ILE A 220 12.44 3.21 18.20
CA ILE A 220 11.51 4.02 18.96
C ILE A 220 11.13 3.27 20.23
N MET A 221 11.28 3.93 21.37
CA MET A 221 10.90 3.38 22.67
C MET A 221 9.40 3.00 22.69
N PRO A 222 8.99 2.06 23.56
CA PRO A 222 7.59 1.68 23.68
C PRO A 222 6.67 2.88 23.94
N HIS A 223 5.64 3.02 23.12
CA HIS A 223 4.70 4.16 23.14
C HIS A 223 3.31 3.74 22.62
N GLU A 224 2.33 4.61 22.84
CA GLU A 224 0.98 4.53 22.27
C GLU A 224 0.81 5.55 21.14
N ASP A 225 -0.13 5.27 20.25
CA ASP A 225 -0.62 6.26 19.30
C ASP A 225 -1.54 7.25 20.04
N GLY A 226 -1.21 8.55 19.97
CA GLY A 226 -1.88 9.59 20.75
C GLY A 226 -3.42 9.64 20.62
N PRO A 227 -4.12 10.34 21.53
CA PRO A 227 -5.57 10.20 21.73
C PRO A 227 -6.44 10.83 20.62
N SER A 228 -5.84 11.40 19.58
CA SER A 228 -6.55 12.13 18.53
C SER A 228 -7.11 11.24 17.42
N TYR A 229 -6.76 9.95 17.39
CA TYR A 229 -7.10 9.06 16.29
C TYR A 229 -8.21 8.07 16.64
N TYR A 230 -9.00 7.73 15.63
CA TYR A 230 -9.84 6.54 15.65
C TYR A 230 -8.97 5.29 15.93
N PRO A 231 -9.42 4.31 16.74
CA PRO A 231 -8.61 3.17 17.17
C PRO A 231 -8.41 2.11 16.07
N THR A 232 -7.84 2.55 14.95
CA THR A 232 -7.36 1.71 13.86
C THR A 232 -6.20 2.43 13.20
N VAL A 233 -5.11 1.70 13.00
CA VAL A 233 -3.92 2.17 12.29
C VAL A 233 -3.56 1.18 11.19
N ALA A 234 -3.21 1.71 10.02
CA ALA A 234 -2.72 0.95 8.88
C ALA A 234 -1.29 1.41 8.57
N THR A 235 -0.31 0.51 8.69
CA THR A 235 1.10 0.81 8.45
C THR A 235 1.63 0.03 7.26
N VAL A 236 2.03 0.75 6.20
CA VAL A 236 2.76 0.17 5.07
C VAL A 236 4.26 0.32 5.32
N SER A 237 5.01 -0.78 5.23
CA SER A 237 6.46 -0.78 5.46
C SER A 237 7.24 -0.85 4.15
N LEU A 238 8.31 -0.08 4.03
CA LEU A 238 9.14 0.06 2.82
C LEU A 238 10.63 -0.12 3.14
N GLY A 239 11.41 -0.57 2.15
CA GLY A 239 12.86 -0.66 2.19
C GLY A 239 13.35 -1.91 2.93
N SER A 240 13.46 -1.81 4.26
CA SER A 240 13.94 -2.89 5.12
C SER A 240 12.83 -3.42 6.04
N HIS A 241 13.04 -4.64 6.54
CA HIS A 241 12.24 -5.21 7.60
C HIS A 241 12.48 -4.51 8.95
N THR A 242 11.63 -4.80 9.94
CA THR A 242 11.88 -4.55 11.37
C THR A 242 11.17 -5.60 12.21
N VAL A 243 11.63 -5.78 13.44
CA VAL A 243 10.83 -6.41 14.50
C VAL A 243 10.10 -5.31 15.29
N LEU A 244 8.77 -5.44 15.42
CA LEU A 244 7.91 -4.55 16.20
C LEU A 244 7.50 -5.27 17.50
N ASP A 245 7.92 -4.72 18.63
CA ASP A 245 7.71 -5.30 19.95
C ASP A 245 6.45 -4.74 20.61
N PHE A 246 5.64 -5.59 21.24
CA PHE A 246 4.41 -5.21 21.94
C PHE A 246 4.53 -5.49 23.44
N TYR A 247 4.23 -4.48 24.24
CA TYR A 247 4.37 -4.51 25.70
C TYR A 247 3.04 -4.23 26.38
N ASN A 248 2.81 -4.84 27.55
CA ASN A 248 1.67 -4.50 28.39
C ASN A 248 1.88 -3.13 29.07
N HIS A 249 0.81 -2.39 29.37
CA HIS A 249 0.83 -1.12 30.10
C HIS A 249 1.55 -1.16 31.46
N ARG A 250 1.71 -2.33 32.08
CA ARG A 250 2.57 -2.51 33.27
C ARG A 250 4.01 -2.03 33.03
N TYR A 251 4.46 -1.96 31.77
CA TYR A 251 5.72 -1.34 31.37
C TYR A 251 5.88 0.10 31.88
N GLN A 252 4.81 0.90 31.92
CA GLN A 252 4.89 2.31 32.37
C GLN A 252 5.15 2.45 33.89
N ASN A 253 4.86 1.41 34.67
CA ASN A 253 5.01 1.40 36.13
C ASN A 253 6.35 0.82 36.60
N ALA A 254 7.19 0.32 35.70
CA ALA A 254 8.54 -0.08 36.03
C ALA A 254 9.42 1.17 36.12
N ASP A 255 10.04 1.41 37.28
CA ASP A 255 11.02 2.47 37.43
C ASP A 255 12.06 2.39 36.30
N LYS A 256 12.39 3.54 35.70
CA LYS A 256 13.22 3.73 34.48
C LYS A 256 14.63 3.09 34.51
N GLY A 257 14.97 2.32 35.53
CA GLY A 257 16.25 1.62 35.70
C GLY A 257 16.16 0.09 35.68
N ASN A 258 14.98 -0.53 35.63
CA ASN A 258 14.86 -1.99 35.57
C ASN A 258 13.77 -2.37 34.56
N MET A 259 14.12 -2.36 33.26
CA MET A 259 13.25 -2.89 32.20
C MET A 259 13.08 -4.40 32.44
N ASP A 260 12.00 -4.77 33.11
CA ASP A 260 11.68 -6.19 33.28
C ASP A 260 11.23 -6.75 31.92
N SER A 261 12.02 -7.68 31.36
CA SER A 261 11.69 -8.41 30.14
C SER A 261 10.33 -9.10 30.22
N ASN A 262 9.78 -9.30 31.43
CA ASN A 262 8.41 -9.75 31.67
C ASN A 262 7.31 -8.87 31.08
N SER A 263 7.63 -7.64 30.65
CA SER A 263 6.64 -6.72 30.07
C SER A 263 6.44 -6.90 28.57
N LEU A 264 7.41 -7.50 27.86
CA LEU A 264 7.30 -7.85 26.45
C LEU A 264 6.35 -9.03 26.30
N VAL A 265 5.28 -8.86 25.53
CA VAL A 265 4.25 -9.89 25.35
C VAL A 265 4.54 -10.73 24.11
N PHE A 266 4.77 -10.05 22.98
CA PHE A 266 5.10 -10.67 21.71
C PHE A 266 5.76 -9.66 20.77
N SER A 267 6.29 -10.17 19.67
CA SER A 267 6.88 -9.38 18.60
C SER A 267 6.27 -9.76 17.26
N LEU A 268 6.29 -8.83 16.30
CA LEU A 268 5.92 -9.06 14.91
C LEU A 268 7.10 -8.77 13.99
N LEU A 269 7.42 -9.70 13.09
CA LEU A 269 8.35 -9.44 11.99
C LEU A 269 7.60 -8.72 10.86
N ILE A 270 7.98 -7.48 10.58
CA ILE A 270 7.34 -6.64 9.57
C ILE A 270 8.28 -6.51 8.38
N LYS A 271 7.93 -7.18 7.27
CA LYS A 271 8.72 -7.19 6.02
C LYS A 271 8.49 -5.92 5.20
N PRO A 272 9.39 -5.55 4.27
CA PRO A 272 9.08 -4.52 3.27
C PRO A 272 7.85 -4.91 2.43
N ARG A 273 7.20 -3.90 1.84
CA ARG A 273 5.96 -3.99 1.05
C ARG A 273 4.75 -4.56 1.77
N SER A 274 4.84 -4.81 3.08
CA SER A 274 3.74 -5.35 3.88
C SER A 274 2.80 -4.25 4.38
N LEU A 275 1.56 -4.66 4.69
CA LEU A 275 0.59 -3.89 5.47
C LEU A 275 0.37 -4.56 6.82
N LEU A 276 0.52 -3.79 7.89
CA LEU A 276 0.09 -4.12 9.24
C LEU A 276 -1.12 -3.27 9.61
N VAL A 277 -2.22 -3.91 10.02
CA VAL A 277 -3.39 -3.24 10.58
C VAL A 277 -3.53 -3.62 12.05
N LEU A 278 -3.63 -2.62 12.93
CA LEU A 278 -3.94 -2.82 14.35
C LEU A 278 -5.23 -2.08 14.68
N GLN A 279 -6.16 -2.76 15.36
CA GLN A 279 -7.47 -2.22 15.74
C GLN A 279 -7.71 -2.29 17.25
N ASP A 280 -8.78 -1.63 17.69
CA ASP A 280 -9.47 -1.89 18.96
C ASP A 280 -8.52 -2.01 20.18
N ASP A 281 -8.51 -3.17 20.84
CA ASP A 281 -7.76 -3.37 22.09
C ASP A 281 -6.26 -3.36 21.90
N LEU A 282 -5.75 -3.85 20.76
CA LEU A 282 -4.31 -3.83 20.48
C LEU A 282 -3.81 -2.41 20.23
N TYR A 283 -4.65 -1.55 19.64
CA TYR A 283 -4.36 -0.13 19.47
C TYR A 283 -4.34 0.62 20.81
N LYS A 284 -5.26 0.28 21.74
CA LYS A 284 -5.47 1.04 22.99
C LYS A 284 -4.67 0.53 24.18
N SER A 285 -4.41 -0.78 24.25
CA SER A 285 -4.01 -1.46 25.48
C SER A 285 -2.59 -2.00 25.44
N TYR A 286 -1.85 -1.76 24.35
CA TYR A 286 -0.46 -2.18 24.20
C TYR A 286 0.40 -1.00 23.80
N LEU A 287 1.57 -0.93 24.44
CA LEU A 287 2.65 -0.10 23.94
C LEU A 287 3.35 -0.87 22.82
N HIS A 288 3.83 -0.16 21.82
CA HIS A 288 4.64 -0.74 20.76
C HIS A 288 5.95 0.01 20.58
N GLY A 289 7.01 -0.71 20.21
CA GLY A 289 8.34 -0.16 20.07
C GLY A 289 9.17 -0.87 19.02
N ILE A 290 10.19 -0.20 18.53
CA ILE A 290 11.24 -0.77 17.69
C ILE A 290 12.53 -0.62 18.46
N GLU A 291 13.13 -1.73 18.86
CA GLU A 291 14.39 -1.70 19.61
C GLU A 291 15.54 -1.17 18.75
N GLU A 292 16.48 -0.44 19.37
CA GLU A 292 17.68 0.11 18.73
C GLU A 292 18.73 -0.99 18.55
N ARG A 293 18.86 -1.48 17.32
CA ARG A 293 19.80 -2.55 16.94
C ARG A 293 20.02 -2.54 15.43
N SER A 294 21.16 -3.07 14.98
CA SER A 294 21.48 -3.21 13.55
C SER A 294 21.07 -4.56 12.97
N LYS A 295 20.83 -5.56 13.83
CA LYS A 295 20.57 -6.95 13.46
C LYS A 295 19.48 -7.54 14.36
N ASP A 296 18.56 -8.30 13.78
CA ASP A 296 17.54 -9.05 14.50
C ASP A 296 17.91 -10.54 14.56
N VAL A 297 18.09 -11.06 15.79
CA VAL A 297 18.23 -12.49 16.08
C VAL A 297 16.84 -13.03 16.39
N LEU A 298 16.16 -13.58 15.39
CA LEU A 298 14.73 -13.90 15.48
C LEU A 298 14.44 -15.00 16.50
N SER A 299 15.38 -15.93 16.72
CA SER A 299 15.26 -17.02 17.69
C SER A 299 15.19 -16.57 19.15
N GLU A 300 15.58 -15.33 19.45
CA GLU A 300 15.55 -14.75 20.81
C GLU A 300 14.23 -14.03 21.11
N LYS A 301 13.32 -13.92 20.14
CA LYS A 301 12.06 -13.16 20.27
C LYS A 301 10.86 -14.09 20.04
N ASN A 302 9.78 -13.83 20.77
CA ASN A 302 8.49 -14.47 20.53
C ASN A 302 7.79 -13.83 19.32
N ILE A 303 8.23 -14.18 18.10
CA ILE A 303 7.67 -13.66 16.85
C ILE A 303 6.47 -14.49 16.42
N ILE A 304 5.29 -13.91 16.48
CA ILE A 304 4.03 -14.66 16.36
C ILE A 304 3.44 -14.70 14.95
N ASN A 305 4.05 -13.98 13.99
CA ASN A 305 3.63 -13.97 12.58
C ASN A 305 4.67 -14.58 11.63
N ALA A 306 5.77 -15.13 12.14
CA ALA A 306 6.75 -15.86 11.33
C ALA A 306 6.43 -17.36 11.38
N VAL A 307 6.27 -17.98 10.22
CA VAL A 307 5.95 -19.42 10.08
C VAL A 307 7.21 -20.26 9.85
N GLU A 308 8.31 -19.63 9.46
CA GLU A 308 9.57 -20.28 9.10
C GLU A 308 10.73 -19.70 9.92
N ASP A 309 11.75 -20.53 10.16
CA ASP A 309 13.02 -20.07 10.72
C ASP A 309 13.77 -19.28 9.63
N VAL A 310 13.69 -17.95 9.72
CA VAL A 310 14.30 -17.02 8.75
C VAL A 310 15.76 -16.71 9.11
N GLY A 311 16.28 -17.27 10.20
CA GLY A 311 17.60 -16.95 10.74
C GLY A 311 17.74 -15.49 11.16
N ASP A 312 18.98 -15.04 11.24
CA ASP A 312 19.31 -13.67 11.60
C ASP A 312 19.16 -12.71 10.42
N LEU A 313 18.62 -11.52 10.68
CA LEU A 313 18.38 -10.51 9.65
C LEU A 313 19.10 -9.19 9.95
N GLU A 314 19.88 -8.70 8.98
CA GLU A 314 20.52 -7.38 9.05
C GLU A 314 19.54 -6.27 8.65
N ARG A 315 19.42 -5.22 9.47
CA ARG A 315 18.54 -4.08 9.19
C ARG A 315 19.21 -3.10 8.23
N GLY A 316 18.52 -2.79 7.14
CA GLY A 316 18.79 -1.65 6.29
C GLY A 316 17.97 -0.41 6.69
N THR A 317 17.94 0.59 5.82
CA THR A 317 17.03 1.74 5.99
C THR A 317 15.58 1.31 5.79
N ARG A 318 14.74 1.55 6.78
CA ARG A 318 13.30 1.30 6.75
C ARG A 318 12.53 2.60 6.74
N VAL A 319 11.52 2.70 5.88
CA VAL A 319 10.52 3.76 5.91
C VAL A 319 9.16 3.14 6.22
N SER A 320 8.36 3.76 7.07
CA SER A 320 6.98 3.34 7.33
C SER A 320 5.99 4.47 7.07
N LEU A 321 4.94 4.17 6.32
CA LEU A 321 3.79 5.04 6.08
C LEU A 321 2.66 4.62 7.02
N THR A 322 2.42 5.41 8.07
CA THR A 322 1.43 5.10 9.09
C THR A 322 0.17 5.94 8.89
N PHE A 323 -0.86 5.33 8.32
CA PHE A 323 -2.14 5.94 7.98
C PHE A 323 -3.16 5.81 9.11
N ARG A 324 -3.84 6.92 9.43
CA ARG A 324 -4.80 7.04 10.52
C ARG A 324 -5.97 7.94 10.16
N ILE A 325 -7.05 7.84 10.93
CA ILE A 325 -8.18 8.78 10.89
C ILE A 325 -8.13 9.65 12.14
N VAL A 326 -8.05 10.96 11.95
CA VAL A 326 -8.37 11.95 12.97
C VAL A 326 -9.85 12.26 12.89
N GLU A 327 -10.62 11.94 13.93
CA GLU A 327 -12.09 12.07 13.89
C GLU A 327 -12.55 13.53 13.98
N LYS A 328 -11.85 14.35 14.78
CA LYS A 328 -12.17 15.77 14.96
C LYS A 328 -11.40 16.62 13.96
N VAL A 329 -12.04 16.96 12.84
CA VAL A 329 -11.49 17.86 11.82
C VAL A 329 -12.12 19.24 11.92
N ILE A 330 -11.30 20.28 11.96
CA ILE A 330 -11.73 21.68 11.92
C ILE A 330 -11.95 22.06 10.45
N LYS A 331 -13.20 22.33 10.07
CA LYS A 331 -13.51 22.89 8.76
C LYS A 331 -13.19 24.37 8.76
N ALA A 332 -12.13 24.79 8.05
CA ALA A 332 -11.90 26.21 7.81
C ALA A 332 -12.95 26.71 6.80
N SER A 333 -13.95 27.45 7.25
CA SER A 333 -14.84 28.20 6.34
C SER A 333 -14.13 29.47 5.89
N LEU A 334 -13.20 29.35 4.95
CA LEU A 334 -12.66 30.51 4.26
C LEU A 334 -13.66 30.90 3.15
N PHE A 335 -14.32 32.05 3.34
CA PHE A 335 -15.30 32.72 2.46
C PHE A 335 -16.76 32.21 2.51
N ASN A 336 -17.49 32.68 3.53
CA ASN A 336 -18.90 33.04 3.38
C ASN A 336 -19.11 34.42 4.04
N ARG A 337 -18.54 35.47 3.42
CA ARG A 337 -19.10 36.83 3.59
C ARG A 337 -20.09 37.01 2.45
N ARG A 338 -21.38 36.82 2.75
CA ARG A 338 -22.46 37.34 1.93
C ARG A 338 -22.29 38.86 1.89
N THR A 339 -22.05 39.40 0.70
CA THR A 339 -22.32 40.80 0.37
C THR A 339 -23.80 41.08 0.49
#